data_AF-A0AAW1XVB3-F1
#
_entry.id   AF-A0AAW1XVB3-F1
#
_cell.length_a   1.000
_cell.length_b   1.000
_cell.length_c   1.000
_cell.angle_alpha   90.00
_cell.angle_beta   90.00
_cell.angle_gamma   90.00
#
_symmetry.space_group_name_H-M   'P 1'
#
loop_
_entity.id
_entity.type
_entity.pdbx_description
1 polymer ?
#
loop_
_entity_poly.entity_id
_entity_poly.type
_entity_poly.pdbx_seq_one_letter_code
_entity_poly.pdbx_strand_id
1 'polypeptide(L)'
;MVMRSNLLKYMHVRESAPEAQFCDPCPSLFLRNVICSYCNDCRDLDICRDSALLAGEWRCAVPQCGQPYDRELMENTLLQIVQQRERLYHLQDLVCLRCNQVKAAHLAEQCGCAGSFSCKEDATEFCEKMQLILKIAIHQKFQLLQECTEWILEVEKS
;
A
#
# COMPACT_ATOMS: atom_id res chain seq x y z
N MET A 1 24.87 -5.25 9.87
CA MET A 1 24.44 -6.65 9.62
C MET A 1 24.77 -7.64 10.76
N VAL A 2 25.78 -7.41 11.62
CA VAL A 2 26.20 -8.36 12.68
C VAL A 2 25.12 -8.62 13.76
N MET A 3 24.34 -7.60 14.12
CA MET A 3 23.32 -7.71 15.18
C MET A 3 22.17 -8.66 14.81
N ARG A 4 21.72 -8.63 13.55
CA ARG A 4 20.66 -9.53 13.04
C ARG A 4 21.11 -10.99 13.04
N SER A 5 22.33 -11.25 12.57
CA SER A 5 22.93 -12.60 12.55
C SER A 5 23.02 -13.21 13.96
N ASN A 6 23.47 -12.41 14.94
CA ASN A 6 23.61 -12.86 16.32
C ASN A 6 22.24 -13.14 16.98
N LEU A 7 21.24 -12.28 16.78
CA LEU A 7 19.89 -12.49 17.33
C LEU A 7 19.21 -13.74 16.77
N LEU A 8 19.33 -13.99 15.45
CA LEU A 8 18.77 -15.18 14.83
C LEU A 8 19.42 -16.48 15.37
N LYS A 9 20.74 -16.46 15.62
CA LYS A 9 21.45 -17.58 16.29
C LYS A 9 20.93 -17.84 17.70
N TYR A 10 20.65 -16.80 18.49
CA TYR A 10 20.05 -16.93 19.82
C TYR A 10 18.63 -17.51 19.77
N MET A 11 17.86 -17.18 18.73
CA MET A 11 16.52 -17.72 18.50
C MET A 11 16.50 -19.10 17.81
N HIS A 12 17.68 -19.69 17.53
CA HIS A 12 17.84 -20.92 16.75
C HIS A 12 17.21 -20.87 15.34
N VAL A 13 17.09 -19.67 14.77
CA VAL A 13 16.57 -19.44 13.42
C VAL A 13 17.75 -19.25 12.46
N ARG A 14 17.72 -19.94 11.31
CA ARG A 14 18.76 -19.77 10.26
C ARG A 14 18.51 -18.47 9.51
N GLU A 15 19.57 -17.80 9.06
CA GLU A 15 19.44 -16.53 8.30
C GLU A 15 18.62 -16.63 7.01
N SER A 16 18.58 -17.83 6.41
CA SER A 16 17.81 -18.13 5.20
C SER A 16 16.42 -18.70 5.47
N ALA A 17 16.02 -18.81 6.74
CA ALA A 17 14.69 -19.31 7.09
C ALA A 17 13.62 -18.25 6.73
N PRO A 18 12.41 -18.65 6.31
CA PRO A 18 11.31 -17.71 6.04
C PRO A 18 11.03 -16.78 7.23
N GLU A 19 11.15 -17.30 8.45
CA GLU A 19 10.94 -16.56 9.70
C GLU A 19 12.09 -15.59 10.03
N ALA A 20 13.25 -15.74 9.38
CA ALA A 20 14.37 -14.81 9.47
C ALA A 20 14.30 -13.67 8.46
N GLN A 21 13.36 -13.73 7.51
CA GLN A 21 13.13 -12.66 6.55
C GLN A 21 12.56 -11.46 7.30
N PHE A 22 13.20 -10.29 7.14
CA PHE A 22 12.69 -9.07 7.74
C PHE A 22 11.49 -8.64 6.91
N CYS A 23 10.30 -8.94 7.39
CA CYS A 23 9.07 -8.32 6.93
C CYS A 23 8.89 -7.05 7.73
N ASP A 24 8.81 -5.90 7.05
CA ASP A 24 8.50 -4.65 7.72
C ASP A 24 7.11 -4.79 8.37
N PRO A 25 7.00 -4.80 9.71
CA PRO A 25 5.76 -5.17 10.40
C PRO A 25 4.66 -4.12 10.24
N CYS A 26 4.98 -2.94 9.72
CA CYS A 26 4.03 -1.85 9.57
C CYS A 26 3.87 -1.48 8.10
N PRO A 27 2.64 -1.52 7.55
CA PRO A 27 2.43 -1.07 6.18
C PRO A 27 2.62 0.45 6.08
N SER A 28 3.22 0.91 4.99
CA SER A 28 3.53 2.33 4.74
C SER A 28 2.67 2.86 3.59
N LEU A 29 2.06 4.03 3.78
CA LEU A 29 1.36 4.76 2.71
C LEU A 29 2.01 6.12 2.53
N PHE A 30 2.56 6.35 1.34
CA PHE A 30 3.30 7.56 1.02
C PHE A 30 2.52 8.51 0.13
N LEU A 31 2.51 9.79 0.47
CA LEU A 31 2.34 10.86 -0.51
C LEU A 31 3.73 11.24 -1.01
N ARG A 32 3.97 11.00 -2.29
CA ARG A 32 5.28 11.24 -2.93
C ARG A 32 5.41 12.68 -3.39
N ASN A 33 6.60 13.25 -3.27
CA ASN A 33 6.95 14.57 -3.81
C ASN A 33 5.99 15.70 -3.37
N VAL A 34 5.63 15.73 -2.09
CA VAL A 34 4.81 16.82 -1.54
C VAL A 34 5.67 18.08 -1.46
N ILE A 35 5.25 19.12 -2.17
CA ILE A 35 5.95 20.40 -2.26
C ILE A 35 5.27 21.43 -1.36
N CYS A 36 6.03 22.06 -0.47
CA CYS A 36 5.55 23.17 0.33
C CYS A 36 5.33 24.42 -0.56
N SER A 37 4.14 25.01 -0.51
CA SER A 37 3.77 26.20 -1.29
C SER A 37 4.51 27.48 -0.87
N TYR A 38 5.24 27.46 0.25
CA TYR A 38 5.99 28.62 0.76
C TYR A 38 7.50 28.48 0.55
N CYS A 39 8.13 27.44 1.12
CA CYS A 39 9.59 27.28 1.06
C CYS A 39 10.06 26.39 -0.10
N ASN A 40 9.15 25.79 -0.88
CA ASN A 40 9.44 24.83 -1.96
C ASN A 40 10.20 23.57 -1.51
N ASP A 41 10.24 23.27 -0.21
CA ASP A 41 10.72 21.98 0.29
C ASP A 41 9.89 20.86 -0.32
N CYS A 42 10.55 19.84 -0.84
CA CYS A 42 9.93 18.71 -1.51
C CYS A 42 10.32 17.44 -0.75
N ARG A 43 9.33 16.72 -0.24
CA ARG A 43 9.57 15.48 0.50
C ARG A 43 8.43 14.48 0.34
N ASP A 44 8.75 13.23 0.64
CA ASP A 44 7.74 12.20 0.83
C ASP A 44 7.16 12.30 2.25
N LEU A 45 5.85 12.08 2.35
CA LEU A 45 5.11 12.01 3.60
C LEU A 45 4.63 10.57 3.83
N ASP A 46 5.13 9.91 4.88
CA ASP A 46 4.61 8.60 5.31
C ASP A 46 3.44 8.79 6.27
N ILE A 47 2.22 8.62 5.79
CA ILE A 47 1.00 8.90 6.57
C ILE A 47 0.85 7.89 7.72
N CYS A 48 1.44 6.71 7.61
CA CYS A 48 1.37 5.69 8.65
C CYS A 48 2.33 5.94 9.81
N ARG A 49 3.45 6.63 9.56
CA ARG A 49 4.59 6.70 10.50
C ARG A 49 4.97 8.11 10.94
N ASP A 50 4.63 9.14 10.16
CA ASP A 50 4.95 10.52 10.51
C ASP A 50 4.10 10.97 11.71
N SER A 51 4.76 11.18 12.86
CA SER A 51 4.09 11.52 14.12
C SER A 51 3.32 12.84 14.06
N ALA A 52 3.79 13.81 13.27
CA ALA A 52 3.10 15.08 13.10
C ALA A 52 1.79 14.85 12.33
N LEU A 53 1.84 14.09 11.24
CA LEU A 53 0.64 13.74 10.47
C LEU A 53 -0.35 12.92 11.30
N LEU A 54 0.11 11.97 12.10
CA LEU A 54 -0.74 11.17 13.00
C LEU A 54 -1.41 12.02 14.08
N ALA A 55 -0.77 13.11 14.52
CA ALA A 55 -1.35 14.11 15.41
C ALA A 55 -2.28 15.11 14.69
N GLY A 56 -2.45 14.99 13.36
CA GLY A 56 -3.27 15.88 12.53
C GLY A 56 -2.55 17.16 12.11
N GLU A 57 -1.24 17.25 12.32
CA GLU A 57 -0.40 18.40 11.98
C GLU A 57 0.13 18.29 10.54
N TRP A 58 -0.73 18.65 9.59
CA TRP A 58 -0.38 18.70 8.16
C TRP A 58 0.39 19.97 7.82
N ARG A 59 1.68 20.00 8.17
CA ARG A 59 2.55 21.18 7.98
C ARG A 59 3.91 20.81 7.42
N CYS A 60 4.53 21.78 6.75
CA CYS A 60 5.93 21.67 6.34
C CYS A 60 6.83 21.44 7.57
N ALA A 61 7.69 20.43 7.49
CA ALA A 61 8.59 20.05 8.58
C ALA A 61 9.86 20.92 8.66
N VAL A 62 10.06 21.85 7.72
CA VAL A 62 11.15 22.83 7.81
C VAL A 62 10.89 23.73 9.03
N PRO A 63 11.78 23.78 10.03
CA PRO A 63 11.53 24.42 11.33
C PRO A 63 11.09 25.89 11.24
N GLN A 64 11.63 26.63 10.28
CA GLN A 64 11.31 28.04 10.05
C GLN A 64 10.13 28.28 9.11
N CYS A 65 9.51 27.23 8.56
CA CYS A 65 8.40 27.33 7.62
C CYS A 65 7.06 27.04 8.29
N GLY A 66 6.81 25.79 8.70
CA GLY A 66 5.55 25.38 9.34
C GLY A 66 4.28 25.63 8.51
N GLN A 67 4.41 25.96 7.22
CA GLN A 67 3.30 26.28 6.33
C GLN A 67 2.34 25.07 6.27
N PRO A 68 1.03 25.26 6.47
CA PRO A 68 0.07 24.17 6.37
C PRO A 68 0.03 23.64 4.94
N TYR A 69 0.00 22.32 4.81
CA TYR A 69 -0.30 21.67 3.55
C TYR A 69 -1.79 21.80 3.23
N ASP A 70 -2.09 21.91 1.95
CA ASP A 70 -3.46 21.88 1.45
C ASP A 70 -4.01 20.46 1.61
N ARG A 71 -4.90 20.29 2.59
CA ARG A 71 -5.47 18.99 2.92
C ARG A 71 -6.37 18.42 1.83
N GLU A 72 -7.06 19.27 1.07
CA GLU A 72 -7.89 18.84 -0.04
C GLU A 72 -7.00 18.31 -1.18
N LEU A 73 -5.87 18.96 -1.44
CA LEU A 73 -4.89 18.46 -2.40
C LEU A 73 -4.30 17.10 -1.96
N MET A 74 -3.99 16.95 -0.66
CA MET A 74 -3.48 15.68 -0.12
C MET A 74 -4.52 14.56 -0.24
N GLU A 75 -5.78 14.85 0.11
CA GLU A 75 -6.89 13.89 -0.04
C GLU A 75 -7.10 13.49 -1.50
N ASN A 76 -7.11 14.45 -2.43
CA ASN A 76 -7.20 14.18 -3.85
C ASN A 76 -6.06 13.28 -4.36
N THR A 77 -4.84 13.49 -3.85
CA THR A 77 -3.69 12.65 -4.22
C THR A 77 -3.86 11.22 -3.69
N LEU A 78 -4.39 11.05 -2.46
CA LEU A 78 -4.71 9.74 -1.91
C LEU A 78 -5.82 9.03 -2.69
N LEU A 79 -6.84 9.76 -3.13
CA LEU A 79 -7.89 9.24 -4.00
C LEU A 79 -7.32 8.68 -5.31
N GLN A 80 -6.38 9.39 -5.93
CA GLN A 80 -5.70 8.90 -7.13
C GLN A 80 -4.90 7.62 -6.87
N ILE A 81 -4.25 7.51 -5.71
CA ILE A 81 -3.53 6.29 -5.31
C ILE A 81 -4.50 5.11 -5.17
N VAL A 82 -5.65 5.32 -4.51
CA VAL A 82 -6.69 4.31 -4.34
C VAL A 82 -7.25 3.83 -5.67
N GLN A 83 -7.65 4.75 -6.55
CA GLN A 83 -8.20 4.43 -7.86
C GLN A 83 -7.19 3.70 -8.75
N GLN A 84 -5.92 4.14 -8.72
CA GLN A 84 -4.86 3.46 -9.45
C GLN A 84 -4.64 2.04 -8.91
N ARG A 85 -4.74 1.86 -7.59
CA ARG A 85 -4.55 0.58 -6.92
C ARG A 85 -5.65 -0.44 -7.27
N GLU A 86 -6.90 0.00 -7.21
CA GLU A 86 -8.08 -0.76 -7.67
C GLU A 86 -7.93 -1.16 -9.13
N ARG A 87 -7.60 -0.21 -10.00
CA ARG A 87 -7.38 -0.47 -11.43
C ARG A 87 -6.32 -1.55 -11.66
N LEU A 88 -5.18 -1.48 -10.96
CA LEU A 88 -4.11 -2.46 -11.09
C LEU A 88 -4.53 -3.86 -10.63
N TYR A 89 -5.40 -3.95 -9.62
CA TYR A 89 -5.95 -5.22 -9.16
C TYR A 89 -6.87 -5.83 -10.23
N HIS A 90 -7.74 -5.06 -10.87
CA HIS A 90 -8.60 -5.58 -11.93
C HIS A 90 -7.86 -5.89 -13.25
N LEU A 91 -6.78 -5.16 -13.54
CA LEU A 91 -5.97 -5.35 -14.75
C LEU A 91 -4.80 -6.33 -14.56
N GLN A 92 -4.71 -6.98 -13.41
CA GLN A 92 -3.60 -7.89 -13.11
C GLN A 92 -3.57 -9.11 -14.03
N ASP A 93 -2.38 -9.68 -14.18
CA ASP A 93 -2.20 -10.93 -14.90
C ASP A 93 -2.81 -12.11 -14.13
N LEU A 94 -3.27 -13.10 -14.90
CA LEU A 94 -3.61 -14.41 -14.38
C LEU A 94 -2.41 -15.36 -14.54
N VAL A 95 -2.13 -16.16 -13.50
CA VAL A 95 -1.00 -17.09 -13.45
C VAL A 95 -1.50 -18.51 -13.30
N CYS A 96 -0.88 -19.45 -14.01
CA CYS A 96 -1.23 -20.86 -13.88
C CYS A 96 -0.72 -21.45 -12.57
N LEU A 97 -1.59 -22.09 -11.80
CA LEU A 97 -1.24 -22.70 -10.50
C LEU A 97 -0.28 -23.89 -10.59
N ARG A 98 -0.11 -24.50 -11.77
CA ARG A 98 0.80 -25.65 -11.95
C ARG A 98 2.18 -25.27 -12.45
N CYS A 99 2.27 -24.43 -13.49
CA CYS A 99 3.52 -24.11 -14.18
C CYS A 99 3.98 -22.65 -14.00
N ASN A 100 3.23 -21.84 -13.25
CA ASN A 100 3.50 -20.42 -12.99
C ASN A 100 3.67 -19.54 -14.23
N GLN A 101 3.17 -19.99 -15.39
CA GLN A 101 3.15 -19.19 -16.61
C GLN A 101 1.97 -18.21 -16.58
N VAL A 102 2.20 -17.01 -17.11
CA VAL A 102 1.16 -15.99 -17.30
C VAL A 102 0.21 -16.42 -18.41
N LYS A 103 -1.09 -16.17 -18.22
CA LYS A 103 -2.12 -16.45 -19.22
C LYS A 103 -1.92 -15.55 -20.45
N ALA A 104 -1.45 -16.14 -21.55
CA ALA A 104 -1.20 -15.42 -22.80
C ALA A 104 -2.46 -15.18 -23.65
N ALA A 105 -3.45 -16.07 -23.59
CA ALA A 105 -4.65 -16.01 -24.44
C ALA A 105 -5.90 -15.62 -23.64
N HIS A 106 -6.66 -14.63 -24.10
CA HIS A 106 -7.81 -14.08 -23.36
C HIS A 106 -8.91 -15.11 -23.05
N LEU A 107 -9.29 -15.92 -24.06
CA LEU A 107 -10.42 -16.85 -23.96
C LEU A 107 -10.04 -18.25 -23.43
N ALA A 108 -8.76 -18.51 -23.15
CA ALA A 108 -8.34 -19.81 -22.66
C ALA A 108 -8.79 -20.02 -21.20
N GLU A 109 -9.64 -21.00 -20.94
CA GLU A 109 -10.07 -21.36 -19.59
C GLU A 109 -8.98 -22.12 -18.81
N GLN A 110 -8.11 -22.83 -19.52
CA GLN A 110 -7.04 -23.64 -18.95
C GLN A 110 -5.70 -23.34 -19.61
N CYS A 111 -4.62 -23.54 -18.86
CA CYS A 111 -3.26 -23.44 -19.38
C CYS A 111 -2.96 -24.62 -20.31
N GLY A 112 -1.94 -24.50 -21.17
CA GLY A 112 -1.45 -25.62 -22.00
C GLY A 112 -1.00 -26.85 -21.20
N CYS A 113 -0.69 -26.69 -19.91
CA CYS A 113 -0.42 -27.79 -18.98
C CYS A 113 -1.69 -28.36 -18.31
N ALA A 114 -2.88 -27.99 -18.80
CA ALA A 114 -4.21 -28.26 -18.24
C ALA A 114 -4.44 -27.71 -16.81
N GLY A 115 -3.58 -26.81 -16.33
CA GLY A 115 -3.75 -26.13 -15.04
C GLY A 115 -4.76 -24.98 -15.09
N SER A 116 -5.42 -24.72 -13.97
CA SER A 116 -6.26 -23.53 -13.80
C SER A 116 -5.41 -22.28 -13.60
N PHE A 117 -6.02 -21.13 -13.88
CA PHE A 117 -5.44 -19.82 -13.66
C PHE A 117 -6.03 -19.17 -12.40
N SER A 118 -5.23 -18.38 -11.70
CA SER A 118 -5.67 -17.51 -10.60
C SER A 118 -5.11 -16.10 -10.79
N CYS A 119 -5.70 -15.14 -10.09
CA CYS A 119 -5.07 -13.82 -9.93
C CYS A 119 -3.68 -13.97 -9.28
N LYS A 120 -2.76 -13.07 -9.66
CA LYS A 120 -1.42 -13.00 -9.08
C LYS A 120 -1.44 -12.48 -7.65
N GLU A 121 -2.29 -11.50 -7.40
CA GLU A 121 -2.70 -11.00 -6.10
C GLU A 121 -4.13 -11.44 -5.86
N ASP A 122 -4.36 -12.13 -4.74
CA ASP A 122 -5.70 -12.55 -4.37
C ASP A 122 -6.53 -11.39 -3.80
N ALA A 123 -7.85 -11.60 -3.76
CA ALA A 123 -8.81 -10.62 -3.25
C ALA A 123 -8.56 -10.27 -1.78
N THR A 124 -8.06 -11.22 -0.98
CA THR A 124 -7.81 -10.99 0.46
C THR A 124 -6.65 -10.02 0.68
N GLU A 125 -5.53 -10.19 -0.03
CA GLU A 125 -4.38 -9.30 0.02
C GLU A 125 -4.74 -7.88 -0.49
N PHE A 126 -5.57 -7.80 -1.54
CA PHE A 126 -6.11 -6.53 -2.01
C PHE A 126 -6.97 -5.85 -0.93
N CYS A 127 -7.93 -6.56 -0.36
CA CYS A 127 -8.81 -6.05 0.69
C CYS A 127 -8.05 -5.57 1.92
N GLU A 128 -7.04 -6.31 2.39
CA GLU A 128 -6.21 -5.92 3.54
C GLU A 128 -5.51 -4.57 3.30
N LYS A 129 -4.96 -4.37 2.09
CA LYS A 129 -4.33 -3.10 1.70
C LYS A 129 -5.34 -1.97 1.62
N MET A 130 -6.53 -2.21 1.08
CA MET A 130 -7.59 -1.20 1.00
C MET A 130 -8.14 -0.83 2.39
N GLN A 131 -8.26 -1.79 3.31
CA GLN A 131 -8.65 -1.55 4.70
C GLN A 131 -7.65 -0.67 5.45
N LEU A 132 -6.35 -0.77 5.14
CA LEU A 132 -5.36 0.14 5.71
C LEU A 132 -5.65 1.59 5.27
N ILE A 133 -5.92 1.81 3.98
CA ILE A 133 -6.21 3.13 3.46
C ILE A 133 -7.50 3.68 4.09
N LEU A 134 -8.52 2.83 4.27
CA LEU A 134 -9.74 3.20 4.98
C LEU A 134 -9.46 3.66 6.42
N LYS A 135 -8.64 2.93 7.18
CA LYS A 135 -8.24 3.33 8.54
C LYS A 135 -7.56 4.70 8.55
N ILE A 136 -6.71 4.97 7.57
CA ILE A 136 -6.04 6.26 7.41
C ILE A 136 -7.05 7.37 7.09
N ALA A 137 -8.00 7.11 6.18
CA ALA A 137 -9.04 8.06 5.83
C ALA A 137 -9.89 8.47 7.05
N ILE A 138 -10.30 7.49 7.85
CA ILE A 138 -11.06 7.70 9.09
C ILE A 138 -10.22 8.49 10.11
N HIS A 139 -8.98 8.06 10.37
CA HIS A 139 -8.10 8.71 11.36
C HIS A 139 -7.81 10.17 10.99
N GLN A 140 -7.56 10.42 9.70
CA GLN A 140 -7.25 11.74 9.18
C GLN A 140 -8.51 12.57 8.88
N LYS A 141 -9.72 12.01 8.94
CA LYS A 141 -10.99 12.69 8.58
C LYS A 141 -11.05 13.13 7.11
N PHE A 142 -10.55 12.29 6.20
CA PHE A 142 -10.69 12.47 4.76
C PHE A 142 -11.99 11.79 4.30
N GLN A 143 -13.07 12.57 4.18
CA GLN A 143 -14.41 12.07 3.93
C GLN A 143 -14.55 11.42 2.56
N LEU A 144 -14.06 12.07 1.50
CA LEU A 144 -14.15 11.54 0.14
C LEU A 144 -13.31 10.27 0.00
N LEU A 145 -12.11 10.28 0.59
CA LEU A 145 -11.25 9.09 0.60
C LEU A 145 -11.92 7.92 1.33
N GLN A 146 -12.58 8.19 2.46
CA GLN A 146 -13.31 7.20 3.23
C GLN A 146 -14.44 6.59 2.37
N GLU A 147 -15.35 7.43 1.86
CA GLU A 147 -16.50 7.00 1.06
C GLU A 147 -16.08 6.18 -0.17
N CYS A 148 -15.08 6.65 -0.93
CA CYS A 148 -14.58 5.91 -2.08
C CYS A 148 -13.98 4.55 -1.69
N THR A 149 -13.22 4.49 -0.59
CA THR A 149 -12.59 3.23 -0.17
C THR A 149 -13.61 2.23 0.39
N GLU A 150 -14.62 2.72 1.10
CA GLU A 150 -15.74 1.89 1.59
C GLU A 150 -16.52 1.28 0.42
N TRP A 151 -16.84 2.08 -0.60
CA TRP A 151 -17.56 1.60 -1.78
C TRP A 151 -16.80 0.48 -2.52
N ILE A 152 -15.48 0.64 -2.72
CA ILE A 152 -14.63 -0.39 -3.34
C ILE A 152 -14.67 -1.69 -2.51
N LEU A 153 -14.59 -1.57 -1.18
CA LEU A 153 -14.61 -2.72 -0.27
C LEU A 153 -15.98 -3.41 -0.18
N GLU A 154 -17.08 -2.73 -0.49
CA GLU A 154 -18.42 -3.32 -0.56
C GLU A 154 -18.63 -4.11 -1.85
N VAL A 155 -18.15 -3.59 -2.99
CA VAL A 155 -18.25 -4.25 -4.29
C VAL A 155 -17.53 -5.60 -4.29
N GLU A 156 -16.33 -5.69 -3.70
CA GLU A 156 -15.56 -6.94 -3.63
C GLU A 156 -16.16 -8.02 -2.72
N LYS A 157 -17.14 -7.69 -1.87
CA LYS A 157 -17.85 -8.68 -1.03
C LYS A 157 -19.02 -9.34 -1.74
N SER A 158 -19.43 -8.83 -2.90
CA SER A 158 -20.63 -9.23 -3.65
C SER A 158 -20.30 -10.27 -4.73
#